data_AF-A0A821MZV1-F1
#
_entry.id   AF-A0A821MZV1-F1
#
_cell.length_a   1.000
_cell.length_b   1.000
_cell.length_c   1.000
_cell.angle_alpha   90.00
_cell.angle_beta   90.00
_cell.angle_gamma   90.00
#
_symmetry.space_group_name_H-M   'P 1'
#
loop_
_entity.id
_entity.type
_entity.pdbx_description
1 polymer ?
#
loop_
_entity_poly.entity_id
_entity_poly.type
_entity_poly.pdbx_seq_one_letter_code
_entity_poly.pdbx_strand_id
1 'polypeptide(L)'
;VTITTTAATVTITSNTCTSGWQGVTILYHCHNNCTGHSSYLQYTYSYVAIANTTRITFVFRDDSDYFALDNITIWDNAAPSTQLISNGDFETGNISSWAYCNPNVASNAGEVQFGSTAYNGYTYTPYSGMYFYMDGSVGAPDYLSQTFATTIGS
;
A
#
# COMPACT_ATOMS: atom_id res chain seq x y z
N VAL A 1 -35.78 -2.97 4.34
CA VAL A 1 -34.89 -4.15 4.37
C VAL A 1 -33.75 -3.80 5.32
N THR A 2 -33.69 -4.44 6.48
CA THR A 2 -32.61 -4.22 7.44
C THR A 2 -31.50 -5.22 7.11
N ILE A 3 -30.34 -4.71 6.69
CA ILE A 3 -29.16 -5.55 6.45
C ILE A 3 -28.35 -5.53 7.74
N THR A 4 -28.42 -6.62 8.50
CA THR A 4 -27.55 -6.87 9.64
C THR A 4 -26.30 -7.56 9.12
N THR A 5 -25.15 -6.88 9.10
CA THR A 5 -23.86 -7.53 8.84
C THR A 5 -23.27 -7.99 10.16
N THR A 6 -23.12 -9.30 10.32
CA THR A 6 -22.34 -9.90 11.41
C THR A 6 -20.87 -9.53 11.21
N ALA A 7 -20.21 -8.98 12.22
CA ALA A 7 -18.77 -8.79 12.19
C ALA A 7 -18.08 -10.15 12.07
N ALA A 8 -17.38 -10.39 10.96
CA ALA A 8 -16.51 -11.55 10.82
C ALA A 8 -15.16 -11.20 11.45
N THR A 9 -14.76 -11.93 12.49
CA THR A 9 -13.40 -11.86 13.01
C THR A 9 -12.48 -12.57 12.03
N VAL A 10 -11.76 -11.80 11.19
CA VAL A 10 -10.73 -12.34 10.31
C VAL A 10 -9.41 -12.33 11.07
N THR A 11 -8.98 -13.50 11.53
CA THR A 11 -7.61 -13.68 12.04
C THR A 11 -6.67 -13.77 10.86
N ILE A 12 -6.04 -12.65 10.48
CA ILE A 12 -4.95 -12.65 9.49
C ILE A 12 -3.66 -13.03 10.21
N THR A 13 -3.27 -14.29 10.10
CA THR A 13 -1.93 -14.75 10.47
C THR A 13 -1.05 -14.71 9.23
N SER A 14 0.02 -13.90 9.30
CA SER A 14 1.14 -13.72 8.34
C SER A 14 0.92 -12.82 7.12
N ASN A 15 2.01 -12.13 6.74
CA ASN A 15 2.23 -11.45 5.46
C ASN A 15 2.25 -12.49 4.31
N THR A 16 1.11 -13.10 4.03
CA THR A 16 0.94 -14.06 2.93
C THR A 16 0.20 -13.40 1.78
N CYS A 17 0.60 -13.75 0.55
CA CYS A 17 -0.08 -13.34 -0.67
C CYS A 17 -1.51 -13.91 -0.66
N THR A 18 -2.48 -13.04 -0.40
CA THR A 18 -3.91 -13.38 -0.52
C THR A 18 -4.52 -12.56 -1.64
N SER A 19 -5.05 -13.23 -2.65
CA SER A 19 -5.95 -12.58 -3.62
C SER A 19 -7.29 -12.26 -2.94
N GLY A 20 -7.81 -11.04 -3.13
CA GLY A 20 -9.17 -10.70 -2.73
C GLY A 20 -9.32 -9.38 -1.96
N TRP A 21 -10.35 -8.62 -2.33
CA TRP A 21 -10.75 -7.29 -1.82
C TRP A 21 -11.42 -7.32 -0.43
N GLN A 22 -10.95 -8.15 0.50
CA GLN A 22 -11.62 -8.31 1.79
C GLN A 22 -11.12 -7.24 2.78
N GLY A 23 -11.97 -6.24 3.06
CA GLY A 23 -11.75 -5.27 4.15
C GLY A 23 -10.80 -4.11 3.84
N VAL A 24 -10.55 -3.79 2.56
CA VAL A 24 -9.60 -2.75 2.16
C VAL A 24 -10.30 -1.39 2.02
N THR A 25 -9.82 -0.37 2.73
CA THR A 25 -10.04 1.03 2.32
C THR A 25 -9.24 1.24 1.04
N ILE A 26 -9.91 1.25 -0.10
CA ILE A 26 -9.26 1.45 -1.40
C ILE A 26 -8.85 2.91 -1.49
N LEU A 27 -7.55 3.18 -1.39
CA LEU A 27 -6.99 4.45 -1.85
C LEU A 27 -6.79 4.35 -3.37
N TYR A 28 -7.89 4.46 -4.11
CA TYR A 28 -7.86 4.40 -5.56
C TYR A 28 -7.30 5.73 -6.10
N HIS A 29 -6.17 5.68 -6.81
CA HIS A 29 -5.76 6.74 -7.72
C HIS A 29 -5.95 6.24 -9.16
N CYS A 30 -6.68 6.99 -9.97
CA CYS A 30 -7.11 6.55 -11.30
C CYS A 30 -6.08 6.87 -12.38
N HIS A 31 -5.90 5.93 -13.31
CA HIS A 31 -5.29 6.19 -14.61
C HIS A 31 -6.32 6.78 -15.59
N ASN A 32 -5.89 7.87 -16.26
CA ASN A 32 -6.28 8.45 -17.56
C ASN A 32 -5.92 9.96 -17.64
N ASN A 33 -5.56 10.60 -16.51
CA ASN A 33 -5.17 12.03 -16.46
C ASN A 33 -4.05 12.32 -15.42
N CYS A 34 -3.06 11.43 -15.25
CA CYS A 34 -1.85 11.77 -14.48
C CYS A 34 -0.94 12.78 -15.21
N THR A 35 -1.40 13.36 -16.32
CA THR A 35 -0.75 14.50 -16.97
C THR A 35 -0.73 15.69 -16.00
N GLY A 36 0.45 16.06 -15.51
CA GLY A 36 0.65 17.27 -14.70
C GLY A 36 0.88 17.05 -13.20
N HIS A 37 0.96 15.80 -12.72
CA HIS A 37 1.43 15.53 -11.36
C HIS A 37 2.94 15.25 -11.36
N SER A 38 3.73 16.27 -11.08
CA SER A 38 5.19 16.17 -10.96
C SER A 38 5.66 16.00 -9.50
N SER A 39 4.76 15.68 -8.57
CA SER A 39 5.05 15.61 -7.13
C SER A 39 4.13 14.64 -6.40
N TYR A 40 4.61 14.11 -5.27
CA TYR A 40 3.82 13.27 -4.36
C TYR A 40 2.57 14.00 -3.85
N LEU A 41 1.50 13.23 -3.65
CA LEU A 41 0.30 13.65 -2.94
C LEU A 41 0.21 12.86 -1.63
N GLN A 42 0.07 13.58 -0.52
CA GLN A 42 -0.15 12.95 0.77
C GLN A 42 -1.62 12.58 0.94
N TYR A 43 -1.87 11.33 1.31
CA TYR A 43 -3.19 10.86 1.72
C TYR A 43 -3.21 10.57 3.22
N THR A 44 -4.36 10.78 3.84
CA THR A 44 -4.57 10.52 5.28
C THR A 44 -5.94 9.93 5.50
N TYR A 45 -6.02 8.91 6.35
CA TYR A 45 -7.24 8.19 6.66
C TYR A 45 -7.28 7.87 8.16
N SER A 46 -8.49 7.80 8.72
CA SER A 46 -8.72 7.33 10.08
C SER A 46 -9.51 6.03 10.05
N TYR A 47 -9.06 5.04 10.80
CA TYR A 47 -9.65 3.72 10.89
C TYR A 47 -9.82 3.36 12.35
N VAL A 48 -10.97 2.77 12.71
CA VAL A 48 -11.18 2.20 14.05
C VAL A 48 -10.94 0.69 13.97
N ALA A 49 -9.95 0.20 14.70
CA ALA A 49 -9.62 -1.22 14.66
C ALA A 49 -10.76 -2.08 15.24
N ILE A 50 -11.15 -3.12 14.51
CA ILE A 50 -12.17 -4.10 14.95
C ILE A 50 -11.58 -5.46 15.34
N ALA A 51 -10.27 -5.60 15.20
CA ALA A 51 -9.50 -6.79 15.56
C ALA A 51 -8.17 -6.40 16.22
N ASN A 52 -7.55 -7.35 16.92
CA ASN A 52 -6.23 -7.16 17.53
C ASN A 52 -5.07 -7.20 16.52
N THR A 53 -5.39 -7.48 15.26
CA THR A 53 -4.48 -7.38 14.12
C THR A 53 -5.21 -6.74 12.96
N THR A 54 -4.53 -5.85 12.24
CA THR A 54 -5.04 -5.18 11.05
C THR A 54 -4.05 -5.37 9.91
N ARG A 55 -4.57 -5.53 8.70
CA ARG A 55 -3.76 -5.59 7.48
C ARG A 55 -4.05 -4.36 6.62
N ILE A 56 -3.00 -3.61 6.28
CA ILE A 56 -3.07 -2.64 5.20
C ILE A 56 -2.73 -3.32 3.88
N THR A 57 -3.43 -2.96 2.80
CA THR A 57 -3.18 -3.48 1.46
C THR A 57 -3.27 -2.35 0.46
N PHE A 58 -2.20 -2.14 -0.27
CA PHE A 58 -2.14 -1.30 -1.45
C PHE A 58 -2.44 -2.18 -2.66
N VAL A 59 -3.28 -1.68 -3.55
CA VAL A 59 -3.65 -2.35 -4.80
C VAL A 59 -3.16 -1.47 -5.92
N PHE A 60 -2.29 -1.99 -6.77
CA PHE A 60 -1.75 -1.23 -7.89
C PHE A 60 -2.35 -1.74 -9.18
N ARG A 61 -2.70 -0.78 -10.04
CA ARG A 61 -3.03 -1.02 -11.44
C ARG A 61 -2.86 0.29 -12.18
N ASP A 62 -1.94 0.28 -13.12
CA ASP A 62 -1.73 1.38 -14.03
C ASP A 62 -1.62 0.82 -15.46
N ASP A 63 -2.64 1.05 -16.27
CA ASP A 63 -2.69 0.55 -17.64
C ASP A 63 -2.10 1.53 -18.66
N SER A 64 -0.97 2.17 -18.33
CA SER A 64 0.16 2.46 -19.25
C SER A 64 1.37 3.16 -18.59
N ASP A 65 1.40 3.34 -17.26
CA ASP A 65 2.45 4.09 -16.57
C ASP A 65 2.84 3.48 -15.21
N TYR A 66 3.61 4.19 -14.38
CA TYR A 66 3.97 3.81 -13.01
C TYR A 66 3.53 4.86 -11.98
N PHE A 67 3.31 4.40 -10.76
CA PHE A 67 3.17 5.25 -9.57
C PHE A 67 4.35 5.06 -8.63
N ALA A 68 4.71 6.13 -7.93
CA ALA A 68 5.62 6.08 -6.79
C ALA A 68 4.86 6.13 -5.46
N LEU A 69 5.26 5.29 -4.52
CA LEU A 69 4.76 5.21 -3.16
C LEU A 69 5.93 5.32 -2.19
N ASP A 70 5.78 6.19 -1.20
CA ASP A 70 6.80 6.46 -0.19
C ASP A 70 6.13 6.97 1.10
N ASN A 71 6.84 6.89 2.23
CA ASN A 71 6.45 7.41 3.54
C ASN A 71 5.08 6.95 4.06
N ILE A 72 4.82 5.66 3.96
CA ILE A 72 3.66 5.06 4.61
C ILE A 72 3.89 5.11 6.12
N THR A 73 2.93 5.69 6.84
CA THR A 73 2.97 5.72 8.30
C THR A 73 1.60 5.37 8.86
N ILE A 74 1.58 4.58 9.93
CA ILE A 74 0.38 4.22 10.68
C ILE A 74 0.66 4.39 12.17
N TRP A 75 -0.17 5.18 12.83
CA TRP A 75 -0.05 5.47 14.25
C TRP A 75 -1.34 5.06 14.95
N ASP A 76 -1.22 4.52 16.16
CA ASP A 76 -2.36 4.38 17.06
C ASP A 76 -2.65 5.76 17.68
N ASN A 77 -3.85 6.31 17.47
CA ASN A 77 -4.21 7.62 18.03
C ASN A 77 -4.29 7.61 19.57
N ALA A 78 -4.55 6.45 20.18
CA ALA A 78 -4.51 6.27 21.63
C ALA A 78 -3.09 6.13 22.17
N ALA A 79 -2.12 5.79 21.32
CA ALA A 79 -0.70 5.63 21.66
C ALA A 79 0.24 6.09 20.51
N PRO A 80 0.30 7.40 20.19
CA PRO A 80 0.90 7.90 18.95
C PRO A 80 2.45 7.85 18.92
N SER A 81 3.09 7.27 19.93
CA SER A 81 4.55 7.26 20.04
C SER A 81 5.23 6.16 19.22
N THR A 82 4.46 5.21 18.67
CA THR A 82 5.01 4.02 18.01
C THR A 82 4.42 3.85 16.63
N GLN A 83 5.30 3.77 15.64
CA GLN A 83 4.95 3.42 14.27
C GLN A 83 4.52 1.95 14.22
N LEU A 84 3.35 1.64 13.66
CA LEU A 84 2.81 0.29 13.63
C LEU A 84 3.35 -0.56 12.47
N ILE A 85 3.81 0.07 11.38
CA ILE A 85 4.37 -0.64 10.22
C ILE A 85 5.89 -0.50 10.13
N SER A 86 6.55 -1.50 9.55
CA SER A 86 8.00 -1.49 9.34
C SER A 86 8.35 -1.19 7.89
N ASN A 87 9.37 -0.34 7.68
CA ASN A 87 9.92 0.01 6.36
C ASN A 87 8.83 0.56 5.41
N GLY A 88 8.04 1.52 5.89
CA GLY A 88 7.05 2.24 5.09
C GLY A 88 7.62 3.32 4.18
N ASP A 89 8.88 3.68 4.41
CA ASP A 89 9.74 4.57 3.62
C ASP A 89 10.66 3.81 2.66
N PHE A 90 10.64 2.47 2.67
CA PHE A 90 11.44 1.60 1.80
C PHE A 90 12.97 1.74 1.91
N GLU A 91 13.48 2.46 2.91
CA GLU A 91 14.91 2.74 3.09
C GLU A 91 15.78 1.52 3.39
N THR A 92 15.17 0.34 3.63
CA THR A 92 15.91 -0.93 3.64
C THR A 92 16.31 -1.41 2.24
N GLY A 93 15.88 -0.72 1.18
CA GLY A 93 16.19 -1.04 -0.22
C GLY A 93 15.52 -2.31 -0.76
N ASN A 94 14.49 -2.82 -0.07
CA ASN A 94 13.74 -4.00 -0.47
C ASN A 94 12.38 -4.06 0.26
N ILE A 95 11.55 -5.02 -0.13
CA ILE A 95 10.20 -5.24 0.42
C ILE A 95 10.10 -6.39 1.42
N SER A 96 11.17 -6.82 2.09
CA SER A 96 11.12 -8.03 2.95
C SER A 96 10.16 -7.94 4.14
N SER A 97 9.80 -6.73 4.58
CA SER A 97 8.77 -6.48 5.61
C SER A 97 7.34 -6.48 5.04
N TRP A 98 7.18 -6.54 3.73
CA TRP A 98 5.93 -6.47 3.01
C TRP A 98 5.62 -7.79 2.32
N ALA A 99 4.34 -8.10 2.18
CA ALA A 99 3.86 -9.17 1.31
C ALA A 99 3.47 -8.59 -0.05
N TYR A 100 4.26 -8.91 -1.06
CA TYR A 100 3.88 -8.71 -2.46
C TYR A 100 3.04 -9.89 -2.97
N CYS A 101 2.03 -9.61 -3.77
CA CYS A 101 1.13 -10.59 -4.33
C CYS A 101 0.73 -10.21 -5.75
N ASN A 102 0.95 -11.09 -6.72
CA ASN A 102 0.51 -10.90 -8.11
C ASN A 102 -0.22 -12.16 -8.60
N PRO A 103 -1.48 -12.37 -8.15
CA PRO A 103 -2.21 -13.60 -8.39
C PRO A 103 -2.69 -13.75 -9.84
N ASN A 104 -2.76 -12.64 -10.58
CA ASN A 104 -3.27 -12.60 -11.95
C ASN A 104 -2.15 -12.45 -12.98
N VAL A 105 -0.88 -12.57 -12.56
CA VAL A 105 0.30 -12.49 -13.42
C VAL A 105 0.32 -11.21 -14.26
N ALA A 106 0.01 -10.08 -13.62
CA ALA A 106 0.20 -8.77 -14.20
C ALA A 106 1.66 -8.56 -14.60
N SER A 107 1.89 -7.83 -15.70
CA SER A 107 3.23 -7.36 -16.07
C SER A 107 3.58 -6.09 -15.31
N ASN A 108 4.87 -5.74 -15.27
CA ASN A 108 5.38 -4.53 -14.58
C ASN A 108 5.15 -4.53 -13.06
N ALA A 109 5.44 -5.67 -12.44
CA ALA A 109 5.46 -5.86 -10.99
C ALA A 109 6.22 -4.73 -10.27
N GLY A 110 5.69 -4.26 -9.14
CA GLY A 110 6.36 -3.21 -8.39
C GLY A 110 7.66 -3.64 -7.70
N GLU A 111 8.58 -2.69 -7.61
CA GLU A 111 9.92 -2.86 -7.08
C GLU A 111 10.38 -1.62 -6.29
N VAL A 112 11.35 -1.80 -5.40
CA VAL A 112 11.99 -0.68 -4.71
C VAL A 112 13.07 -0.09 -5.60
N GLN A 113 12.99 1.22 -5.84
CA GLN A 113 13.94 1.99 -6.64
C GLN A 113 14.93 2.73 -5.75
N PHE A 114 16.14 2.99 -6.26
CA PHE A 114 17.17 3.79 -5.60
C PHE A 114 17.43 5.09 -6.37
N GLY A 115 17.41 6.23 -5.67
CA GLY A 115 17.65 7.53 -6.27
C GLY A 115 16.56 7.89 -7.28
N SER A 116 16.89 8.63 -8.34
CA SER A 116 15.92 9.01 -9.36
C SER A 116 15.86 8.00 -10.51
N THR A 117 14.66 7.56 -10.88
CA THR A 117 14.41 6.62 -11.98
C THR A 117 13.59 7.30 -13.07
N ALA A 118 14.06 7.22 -14.33
CA ALA A 118 13.35 7.76 -15.47
C ALA A 118 12.54 6.67 -16.18
N TYR A 119 11.24 6.91 -16.40
CA TYR A 119 10.36 6.00 -17.12
C TYR A 119 9.32 6.78 -17.92
N ASN A 120 9.07 6.37 -19.17
CA ASN A 120 8.07 6.95 -20.08
C ASN A 120 8.04 8.50 -20.16
N GLY A 121 9.21 9.14 -20.05
CA GLY A 121 9.33 10.61 -20.07
C GLY A 121 9.12 11.32 -18.73
N TYR A 122 8.82 10.58 -17.66
CA TYR A 122 8.76 11.05 -16.28
C TYR A 122 10.03 10.69 -15.51
N THR A 123 10.31 11.45 -14.44
CA THR A 123 11.37 11.14 -13.47
C THR A 123 10.71 10.96 -12.11
N TYR A 124 10.80 9.74 -11.59
CA TYR A 124 10.35 9.38 -10.26
C TYR A 124 11.52 9.51 -9.30
N THR A 125 11.29 10.13 -8.15
CA THR A 125 12.32 10.33 -7.12
C THR A 125 11.78 9.88 -5.76
N PRO A 126 12.64 9.55 -4.79
CA PRO A 126 12.21 9.33 -3.43
C PRO A 126 11.57 10.62 -2.90
N TYR A 127 10.51 10.50 -2.10
CA TYR A 127 9.96 11.66 -1.40
C TYR A 127 10.89 12.06 -0.26
N SER A 128 11.46 11.06 0.42
CA SER A 128 12.54 11.23 1.39
C SER A 128 13.56 10.11 1.27
N GLY A 129 14.73 10.28 1.90
CA GLY A 129 15.75 9.25 1.89
C GLY A 129 16.30 8.96 0.49
N MET A 130 16.56 7.70 0.20
CA MET A 130 17.16 7.23 -1.05
C MET A 130 16.29 6.24 -1.82
N TYR A 131 15.26 5.66 -1.19
CA TYR A 131 14.46 4.59 -1.75
C TYR A 131 12.98 4.95 -1.79
N PHE A 132 12.25 4.31 -2.71
CA PHE A 132 10.80 4.39 -2.80
C PHE A 132 10.27 3.16 -3.52
N TYR A 133 8.99 2.85 -3.38
CA TYR A 133 8.35 1.78 -4.12
C TYR A 133 7.74 2.32 -5.40
N MET A 134 7.96 1.63 -6.52
CA MET A 134 7.42 1.99 -7.82
C MET A 134 6.67 0.80 -8.40
N ASP A 135 5.44 1.00 -8.86
CA ASP A 135 4.59 -0.07 -9.41
C ASP A 135 3.80 0.44 -10.62
N GLY A 136 3.76 -0.37 -11.68
CA GLY A 136 3.10 -0.08 -12.93
C GLY A 136 2.26 -1.25 -13.43
N SER A 137 1.67 -2.04 -12.53
CA SER A 137 0.94 -3.27 -12.84
C SER A 137 -0.05 -3.10 -14.00
N VAL A 138 0.19 -3.83 -15.12
CA VAL A 138 -0.62 -3.75 -16.35
C VAL A 138 -1.46 -5.01 -16.54
N GLY A 139 -2.70 -4.82 -16.99
CA GLY A 139 -3.60 -5.89 -17.42
C GLY A 139 -4.34 -6.60 -16.28
N ALA A 140 -3.81 -6.55 -15.06
CA ALA A 140 -4.49 -6.94 -13.83
C ALA A 140 -3.87 -6.22 -12.62
N PRO A 141 -4.57 -6.17 -11.47
CA PRO A 141 -3.98 -5.62 -10.25
C PRO A 141 -3.04 -6.61 -9.55
N ASP A 142 -2.00 -6.06 -8.92
CA ASP A 142 -1.20 -6.70 -7.88
C ASP A 142 -1.32 -5.93 -6.55
N TYR A 143 -0.61 -6.42 -5.54
CA TYR A 143 -0.82 -6.01 -4.14
C TYR A 143 0.48 -5.93 -3.36
N LEU A 144 0.58 -4.94 -2.49
CA LEU A 144 1.59 -4.84 -1.43
C LEU A 144 0.88 -4.70 -0.08
N SER A 145 1.24 -5.52 0.90
CA SER A 145 0.52 -5.55 2.19
C SER A 145 1.41 -5.77 3.39
N GLN A 146 0.96 -5.29 4.55
CA GLN A 146 1.61 -5.57 5.83
C GLN A 146 0.55 -5.75 6.92
N THR A 147 0.75 -6.73 7.79
CA THR A 147 -0.09 -6.97 8.96
C THR A 147 0.62 -6.46 10.20
N PHE A 148 -0.09 -5.75 11.06
CA PHE A 148 0.42 -5.19 12.31
C PHE A 148 -0.58 -5.38 13.44
N ALA A 149 -0.10 -5.32 14.68
CA ALA A 149 -0.94 -5.42 15.86
C ALA A 149 -1.74 -4.12 16.06
N THR A 150 -2.99 -4.26 16.49
CA THR A 150 -3.90 -3.14 16.79
C THR A 150 -4.66 -3.41 18.08
N THR A 151 -5.26 -2.38 18.67
CA THR A 151 -6.18 -2.54 19.80
C THR A 151 -7.61 -2.34 19.31
N ILE A 152 -8.53 -3.26 19.60
CA ILE A 152 -9.93 -3.07 19.20
C ILE A 152 -10.47 -1.75 19.78
N GLY A 153 -11.01 -0.91 18.91
CA GLY A 153 -11.58 0.39 19.24
C GLY A 153 -10.60 1.56 19.23
N SER A 154 -9.31 1.34 18.95
CA SER A 154 -8.35 2.43 18.72
C SER A 154 -8.38 2.98 17.30
#